data_AF-R0AZH6-F1
#
_entry.id   AF-R0AZH6-F1
#
_cell.length_a   1.000
_cell.length_b   1.000
_cell.length_c   1.000
_cell.angle_alpha   90.00
_cell.angle_beta   90.00
_cell.angle_gamma   90.00
#
_symmetry.space_group_name_H-M   'P 1'
#
loop_
_entity.id
_entity.type
_entity.pdbx_description
1 polymer ?
#
loop_
_entity_poly.entity_id
_entity_poly.type
_entity_poly.pdbx_seq_one_letter_code
_entity_poly.pdbx_strand_id
1 'polypeptide(L)'
;MGYRSITLPEGHTWKSYTKFLLDTLPKRLRNNYVKKFNTSIQFWHETGGGLDEDVIRELQEKGYQIKRNGISNYTLNKKSRIVFVGPIPDHTDDIKSTKDIPSWKRMCYCILKNDHICRFMGFGMTRQQQKRLDAIRRKYKSIEEI
;
A
#
# COMPACT_ATOMS: atom_id res chain seq x y z
N MET A 1 5.16 3.60 17.28
CA MET A 1 5.09 4.51 16.11
C MET A 1 3.87 4.18 15.26
N GLY A 2 2.92 5.09 15.12
CA GLY A 2 1.69 4.90 14.35
C GLY A 2 1.73 5.67 13.02
N TYR A 3 0.90 5.28 12.06
CA TYR A 3 0.87 5.89 10.72
C TYR A 3 0.64 7.42 10.72
N ARG A 4 -0.16 7.93 11.67
CA ARG A 4 -0.43 9.37 11.78
C ARG A 4 0.61 10.14 12.61
N SER A 5 1.46 9.44 13.37
CA SER A 5 2.47 10.08 14.23
C SER A 5 3.82 10.23 13.53
N ILE A 6 3.98 9.74 12.30
CA ILE A 6 5.21 9.92 11.55
C ILE A 6 5.26 11.34 10.99
N THR A 7 6.38 12.00 11.19
CA THR A 7 6.66 13.32 10.65
C THR A 7 7.65 13.20 9.50
N LEU A 8 7.53 14.12 8.56
CA LEU A 8 8.42 14.22 7.43
C LEU A 8 9.67 15.01 7.86
N PRO A 9 10.89 14.60 7.47
CA PRO A 9 12.06 15.43 7.66
C PRO A 9 11.92 16.76 6.94
N GLU A 10 12.54 17.81 7.47
CA GLU A 10 12.48 19.16 6.91
C GLU A 10 12.98 19.18 5.45
N GLY A 11 12.29 19.93 4.59
CA GLY A 11 12.64 20.07 3.17
C GLY A 11 12.26 18.89 2.26
N HIS A 12 11.62 17.85 2.79
CA HIS A 12 11.18 16.70 1.98
C HIS A 12 9.69 16.70 1.68
N THR A 13 9.31 16.03 0.58
CA THR A 13 7.99 15.41 0.34
C THR A 13 8.05 13.92 0.69
N TRP A 14 6.92 13.25 0.95
CA TRP A 14 6.92 11.79 1.19
C TRP A 14 7.51 11.04 0.00
N LYS A 15 7.28 11.52 -1.22
CA LYS A 15 7.90 11.00 -2.44
C LYS A 15 9.42 11.09 -2.41
N SER A 16 9.96 12.28 -2.13
CA SER A 16 11.41 12.48 -2.07
C SER A 16 12.04 11.64 -0.96
N TYR A 17 11.39 11.58 0.20
CA TYR A 17 11.90 10.83 1.35
C TYR A 17 11.82 9.31 1.11
N THR A 18 10.75 8.83 0.49
CA THR A 18 10.65 7.41 0.08
C THR A 18 11.77 7.04 -0.87
N LYS A 19 12.10 7.90 -1.86
CA LYS A 19 13.21 7.65 -2.78
C LYS A 19 14.54 7.60 -2.04
N PHE A 20 14.81 8.57 -1.17
CA PHE A 20 15.99 8.58 -0.32
C PHE A 20 16.11 7.28 0.49
N LEU A 21 15.03 6.86 1.18
CA LEU A 21 15.03 5.61 1.94
C LEU A 21 15.29 4.39 1.05
N LEU A 22 14.67 4.32 -0.13
CA LEU A 22 14.92 3.23 -1.06
C LEU A 22 16.39 3.15 -1.46
N ASP A 23 17.05 4.29 -1.69
CA ASP A 23 18.45 4.37 -2.10
C ASP A 23 19.43 3.90 -1.02
N THR A 24 19.04 3.98 0.27
CA THR A 24 19.86 3.45 1.38
C THR A 24 19.68 1.95 1.63
N LEU A 25 18.68 1.30 1.02
CA LEU A 25 18.41 -0.13 1.24
C LEU A 25 19.29 -1.05 0.36
N PRO A 26 19.61 -2.26 0.84
CA PRO A 26 20.23 -3.29 0.00
C PRO A 26 19.41 -3.58 -1.26
N LYS A 27 20.09 -3.77 -2.40
CA LYS A 27 19.48 -3.90 -3.74
C LYS A 27 18.29 -4.87 -3.78
N ARG A 28 18.42 -6.04 -3.17
CA ARG A 28 17.33 -7.05 -3.12
C ARG A 28 16.08 -6.52 -2.43
N LEU A 29 16.25 -5.81 -1.32
CA LEU A 29 15.13 -5.29 -0.52
C LEU A 29 14.47 -4.09 -1.23
N ARG A 30 15.28 -3.14 -1.71
CA ARG A 30 14.81 -2.02 -2.54
C ARG A 30 13.95 -2.52 -3.70
N ASN A 31 14.45 -3.48 -4.47
CA ASN A 31 13.74 -4.01 -5.63
C ASN A 31 12.39 -4.62 -5.27
N ASN A 32 12.27 -5.27 -4.10
CA ASN A 32 10.99 -5.83 -3.65
C ASN A 32 9.96 -4.75 -3.30
N TYR A 33 10.37 -3.68 -2.60
CA TYR A 33 9.51 -2.54 -2.31
C TYR A 33 9.06 -1.83 -3.59
N VAL A 34 10.02 -1.53 -4.49
CA VAL A 34 9.74 -0.88 -5.78
C VAL A 34 8.77 -1.72 -6.61
N LYS A 35 9.00 -3.03 -6.72
CA LYS A 35 8.10 -3.93 -7.45
C LYS A 35 6.68 -3.87 -6.90
N LYS A 36 6.51 -4.02 -5.58
CA LYS A 36 5.19 -3.93 -4.93
C LYS A 36 4.55 -2.56 -5.13
N PHE A 37 5.33 -1.49 -5.02
CA PHE A 37 4.79 -0.15 -5.18
C PHE A 37 4.30 0.08 -6.60
N ASN A 38 5.09 -0.28 -7.60
CA ASN A 38 4.72 -0.16 -9.01
C ASN A 38 3.49 -1.01 -9.34
N THR A 39 3.38 -2.24 -8.80
CA THR A 39 2.17 -3.05 -8.95
C THR A 39 0.94 -2.36 -8.34
N SER A 40 1.08 -1.72 -7.18
CA SER A 40 -0.02 -0.96 -6.56
C SER A 40 -0.41 0.26 -7.40
N ILE A 41 0.57 1.03 -7.88
CA ILE A 41 0.36 2.18 -8.77
C ILE A 41 -0.38 1.74 -10.02
N GLN A 42 0.14 0.72 -10.71
CA GLN A 42 -0.47 0.17 -11.94
C GLN A 42 -1.91 -0.30 -11.68
N PHE A 43 -2.14 -1.05 -10.60
CA PHE A 43 -3.48 -1.49 -10.22
C PHE A 43 -4.45 -0.31 -10.09
N TRP A 44 -4.05 0.76 -9.41
CA TRP A 44 -4.89 1.94 -9.21
C TRP A 44 -5.04 2.84 -10.43
N HIS A 45 -4.26 2.64 -11.49
CA HIS A 45 -4.43 3.33 -12.78
C HIS A 45 -5.24 2.52 -13.80
N GLU A 46 -5.08 1.19 -13.81
CA GLU A 46 -5.66 0.33 -14.85
C GLU A 46 -6.95 -0.38 -14.40
N THR A 47 -6.96 -0.93 -13.18
CA THR A 47 -8.08 -1.72 -12.66
C THR A 47 -8.95 -0.90 -11.72
N GLY A 48 -8.32 -0.34 -10.68
CA GLY A 48 -8.95 0.46 -9.66
C GLY A 48 -9.50 -0.35 -8.49
N GLY A 49 -9.49 0.26 -7.30
CA GLY A 49 -10.11 -0.29 -6.10
C GLY A 49 -11.63 -0.14 -6.13
N GLY A 50 -12.36 -1.13 -5.63
CA GLY A 50 -13.81 -1.02 -5.42
C GLY A 50 -14.10 -0.20 -4.17
N LEU A 51 -14.63 1.01 -4.37
CA LEU A 51 -14.92 1.97 -3.29
C LEU A 51 -16.43 2.19 -3.16
N ASP A 52 -16.84 2.49 -1.93
CA ASP A 52 -18.22 2.90 -1.64
C ASP A 52 -18.45 4.35 -2.10
N GLU A 53 -19.71 4.72 -2.39
CA GLU A 53 -20.05 6.02 -2.97
C GLU A 53 -19.73 7.21 -2.06
N ASP A 54 -19.78 7.02 -0.74
CA ASP A 54 -19.35 8.01 0.26
C ASP A 54 -17.84 8.30 0.18
N VAL A 55 -17.03 7.26 0.00
CA VAL A 55 -15.57 7.38 -0.22
C VAL A 55 -15.30 8.13 -1.53
N ILE A 56 -16.03 7.78 -2.59
CA ILE A 56 -15.87 8.41 -3.90
C ILE A 56 -16.17 9.91 -3.82
N ARG A 57 -17.25 10.27 -3.12
CA ARG A 57 -17.62 11.66 -2.90
C ARG A 57 -16.55 12.40 -2.10
N GLU A 58 -16.02 11.81 -1.02
CA GLU A 58 -14.93 12.41 -0.24
C GLU A 58 -13.69 12.66 -1.12
N LEU A 59 -13.33 11.71 -1.99
CA LEU A 59 -12.19 11.87 -2.91
C LEU A 59 -12.40 13.02 -3.90
N GLN A 60 -13.61 13.16 -4.44
CA GLN A 60 -13.95 14.26 -5.36
C GLN A 60 -13.93 15.62 -4.65
N GLU A 61 -14.52 15.71 -3.45
CA GLU A 61 -14.53 16.92 -2.63
C GLU A 61 -13.13 17.38 -2.23
N LYS A 62 -12.22 16.43 -1.99
CA LYS A 62 -10.80 16.70 -1.70
C LYS A 62 -9.95 16.97 -2.94
N GLY A 63 -10.53 16.92 -4.14
CA GLY A 63 -9.86 17.26 -5.39
C GLY A 63 -8.96 16.17 -5.97
N TYR A 64 -9.12 14.91 -5.56
CA TYR A 64 -8.39 13.80 -6.16
C TYR A 64 -8.89 13.55 -7.59
N GLN A 65 -7.96 13.45 -8.54
CA GLN A 65 -8.26 13.19 -9.94
C GLN A 65 -8.57 11.71 -10.17
N ILE A 66 -9.83 11.34 -9.98
CA ILE A 66 -10.32 9.96 -10.07
C ILE A 66 -11.37 9.78 -11.18
N LYS A 67 -11.42 8.57 -11.74
CA LYS A 67 -12.40 8.16 -12.75
C LYS A 67 -13.02 6.82 -12.39
N ARG A 68 -14.32 6.65 -12.68
CA ARG A 68 -15.01 5.36 -12.55
C ARG A 68 -14.59 4.39 -13.67
N ASN A 69 -14.27 3.16 -13.29
CA ASN A 69 -13.80 2.09 -14.18
C ASN A 69 -14.70 0.84 -14.08
N GLY A 70 -16.02 1.07 -14.19
CA GLY A 70 -17.03 0.02 -14.07
C GLY A 70 -17.31 -0.40 -12.62
N ILE A 71 -17.88 -1.59 -12.45
CA ILE A 71 -18.37 -2.11 -11.17
C ILE A 71 -17.53 -3.32 -10.73
N SER A 72 -17.24 -3.39 -9.43
CA SER A 72 -16.58 -4.55 -8.83
C SER A 72 -17.54 -5.74 -8.73
N ASN A 73 -17.29 -6.77 -9.54
CA ASN A 73 -18.08 -8.01 -9.54
C ASN A 73 -17.84 -8.89 -8.31
N TYR A 74 -16.85 -8.57 -7.46
CA TYR A 74 -16.47 -9.37 -6.30
C TYR A 74 -17.22 -9.01 -5.01
N THR A 75 -18.02 -7.94 -5.03
CA THR A 75 -18.74 -7.44 -3.86
C THR A 75 -20.25 -7.52 -4.07
N LEU A 76 -20.98 -8.11 -3.11
CA LEU A 76 -22.46 -8.12 -3.09
C LEU A 76 -23.07 -6.72 -3.27
N ASN A 77 -22.37 -5.69 -2.75
CA ASN A 77 -22.82 -4.30 -2.81
C ASN A 77 -22.43 -3.55 -4.11
N LYS A 78 -21.95 -4.25 -5.16
CA LYS A 78 -21.62 -3.65 -6.48
C LYS A 78 -20.81 -2.34 -6.37
N LYS A 79 -19.72 -2.35 -5.59
CA LYS A 79 -18.88 -1.16 -5.39
C LYS A 79 -18.35 -0.63 -6.73
N SER A 80 -18.31 0.68 -6.90
CA SER A 80 -17.76 1.33 -8.09
C SER A 80 -16.24 1.19 -8.09
N ARG A 81 -15.65 0.71 -9.19
CA ARG A 81 -14.18 0.68 -9.34
C ARG A 81 -13.70 2.08 -9.66
N ILE A 82 -12.63 2.51 -8.99
CA ILE A 82 -12.06 3.84 -9.15
C ILE A 82 -10.59 3.76 -9.50
N VAL A 83 -10.21 4.46 -10.57
CA VAL A 83 -8.82 4.63 -11.00
C VAL A 83 -8.38 6.08 -10.84
N PHE A 84 -7.08 6.29 -10.62
CA PHE A 84 -6.45 7.60 -10.64
C PHE A 84 -6.08 7.98 -12.07
N VAL A 85 -6.39 9.22 -12.46
CA VAL A 85 -6.01 9.77 -13.79
C VAL A 85 -4.66 10.48 -13.70
N GLY A 86 -4.42 11.18 -12.59
CA GLY A 86 -3.16 11.86 -12.29
C GLY A 86 -2.20 11.01 -11.45
N PRO A 87 -1.00 11.52 -11.13
CA PRO A 87 -0.04 10.81 -10.30
C PRO A 87 -0.62 10.43 -8.94
N ILE A 88 -0.16 9.32 -8.38
CA ILE A 88 -0.52 8.93 -7.02
C ILE A 88 -0.19 10.03 -6.00
N PRO A 89 -1.05 10.23 -4.99
CA PRO A 89 -0.90 11.32 -4.03
C PRO A 89 0.31 11.11 -3.11
N ASP A 90 0.88 12.22 -2.62
CA ASP A 90 2.01 12.19 -1.69
C ASP A 90 1.60 11.61 -0.32
N HIS A 91 0.43 12.00 0.18
CA HIS A 91 -0.24 11.43 1.35
C HIS A 91 -1.76 11.42 1.16
N THR A 92 -2.47 10.67 1.99
CA THR A 92 -3.94 10.55 1.99
C THR A 92 -4.51 10.70 3.40
N ASP A 93 -3.87 11.52 4.25
CA ASP A 93 -4.24 11.68 5.67
C ASP A 93 -5.57 12.43 5.86
N ASP A 94 -5.97 13.18 4.85
CA ASP A 94 -7.22 13.94 4.75
C ASP A 94 -8.43 13.06 4.45
N ILE A 95 -8.22 11.84 3.96
CA ILE A 95 -9.26 10.84 3.75
C ILE A 95 -9.51 10.05 5.03
N LYS A 96 -10.76 10.08 5.51
CA LYS A 96 -11.16 9.42 6.75
C LYS A 96 -12.02 8.18 6.51
N SER A 97 -12.76 8.14 5.40
CA SER A 97 -13.68 7.04 5.09
C SER A 97 -12.99 5.71 4.79
N THR A 98 -11.78 5.74 4.21
CA THR A 98 -11.05 4.52 3.84
C THR A 98 -9.56 4.61 4.17
N LYS A 99 -8.97 3.43 4.36
CA LYS A 99 -7.53 3.21 4.45
C LYS A 99 -7.03 2.38 3.28
N ASP A 100 -7.68 2.36 2.12
CA ASP A 100 -7.23 1.51 1.00
C ASP A 100 -6.52 2.28 -0.12
N ILE A 101 -6.62 3.61 -0.12
CA ILE A 101 -6.04 4.47 -1.15
C ILE A 101 -4.50 4.45 -1.05
N PRO A 102 -3.77 4.30 -2.18
CA PRO A 102 -2.32 4.28 -2.20
C PRO A 102 -1.76 5.70 -2.09
N SER A 103 -0.58 5.84 -1.49
CA SER A 103 0.18 7.10 -1.48
C SER A 103 1.66 6.87 -1.22
N TRP A 104 2.48 7.87 -1.52
CA TRP A 104 3.92 7.81 -1.20
C TRP A 104 4.15 7.63 0.30
N LYS A 105 3.40 8.32 1.16
CA LYS A 105 3.47 8.18 2.62
C LYS A 105 3.28 6.73 3.08
N ARG A 106 2.36 5.98 2.46
CA ARG A 106 2.15 4.57 2.83
C ARG A 106 3.31 3.67 2.44
N MET A 107 3.90 3.87 1.27
CA MET A 107 5.11 3.15 0.89
C MET A 107 6.28 3.52 1.82
N CYS A 108 6.47 4.81 2.10
CA CYS A 108 7.43 5.27 3.10
C CYS A 108 7.23 4.57 4.44
N TYR A 109 5.99 4.50 4.92
CA TYR A 109 5.64 3.86 6.18
C TYR A 109 5.95 2.36 6.16
N CYS A 110 5.71 1.66 5.05
CA CYS A 110 6.12 0.26 4.90
C CYS A 110 7.64 0.08 5.06
N ILE A 111 8.44 1.00 4.53
CA ILE A 111 9.91 0.96 4.66
C ILE A 111 10.32 1.23 6.11
N LEU A 112 9.82 2.33 6.70
CA LEU A 112 10.14 2.72 8.08
C LEU A 112 9.75 1.65 9.11
N LYS A 113 8.72 0.86 8.83
CA LYS A 113 8.26 -0.24 9.68
C LYS A 113 8.88 -1.59 9.41
N ASN A 114 9.82 -1.67 8.46
CA ASN A 114 10.35 -2.95 7.96
C ASN A 114 9.24 -3.91 7.51
N ASP A 115 8.13 -3.37 6.99
CA ASP A 115 7.02 -4.16 6.46
C ASP A 115 7.36 -4.63 5.03
N HIS A 116 8.14 -5.70 4.94
CA HIS A 116 8.58 -6.28 3.67
C HIS A 116 7.44 -6.90 2.85
N ILE A 117 6.29 -7.17 3.47
CA ILE A 117 5.09 -7.64 2.77
C ILE A 117 4.34 -6.45 2.16
N CYS A 118 4.46 -5.25 2.76
CA CYS A 118 3.67 -4.07 2.45
C CYS A 118 2.18 -4.29 2.73
N ARG A 119 1.86 -4.86 3.90
CA ARG A 119 0.50 -5.02 4.41
C ARG A 119 -0.22 -3.68 4.50
N PHE A 120 0.50 -2.61 4.84
CA PHE A 120 -0.06 -1.25 4.82
C PHE A 120 -0.36 -0.71 3.41
N MET A 121 -0.05 -1.45 2.35
CA MET A 121 -0.45 -1.14 0.97
C MET A 121 -1.49 -2.14 0.44
N GLY A 122 -2.08 -2.98 1.32
CA GLY A 122 -3.07 -3.99 0.95
C GLY A 122 -2.48 -5.30 0.44
N PHE A 123 -1.15 -5.48 0.48
CA PHE A 123 -0.54 -6.74 0.05
C PHE A 123 -0.65 -7.82 1.14
N GLY A 124 -1.10 -9.00 0.72
CA GLY A 124 -1.05 -10.21 1.52
C GLY A 124 0.23 -11.01 1.33
N MET A 125 0.44 -11.99 2.21
CA MET A 125 1.50 -12.97 2.03
C MET A 125 1.15 -13.92 0.89
N THR A 126 2.12 -14.20 0.02
CA THR A 126 1.92 -15.17 -1.08
C THR A 126 1.87 -16.60 -0.54
N ARG A 127 1.20 -17.50 -1.27
CA ARG A 127 1.17 -18.93 -0.93
C ARG A 127 2.57 -19.54 -0.79
N GLN A 128 3.54 -19.10 -1.59
CA GLN A 128 4.92 -19.58 -1.52
C GLN A 128 5.63 -19.10 -0.24
N GLN A 129 5.44 -17.84 0.15
CA GLN A 129 5.98 -17.31 1.40
C GLN A 129 5.38 -18.02 2.61
N GLN A 130 4.06 -18.28 2.59
CA GLN A 130 3.39 -19.06 3.64
C GLN A 130 3.98 -20.47 3.74
N LYS A 131 4.10 -21.20 2.63
CA LYS A 131 4.72 -22.54 2.61
C LYS A 131 6.13 -22.55 3.19
N ARG A 132 6.93 -21.53 2.88
CA ARG A 132 8.30 -21.39 3.42
C ARG A 132 8.29 -21.18 4.94
N LEU A 133 7.39 -20.33 5.45
CA LEU A 133 7.23 -20.14 6.89
C LEU A 133 6.74 -21.40 7.58
N ASP A 134 5.80 -22.12 6.99
CA ASP A 134 5.29 -23.38 7.53
C ASP A 134 6.38 -24.45 7.60
N ALA A 135 7.23 -24.54 6.58
CA ALA A 135 8.37 -25.46 6.57
C ALA A 135 9.39 -25.12 7.66
N ILE A 136 9.70 -23.83 7.86
CA ILE A 136 10.58 -23.37 8.94
C ILE A 136 9.96 -23.71 10.31
N ARG A 137 8.69 -23.35 10.53
CA ARG A 137 7.98 -23.65 11.78
C ARG A 137 8.00 -25.15 12.09
N ARG A 138 7.72 -26.01 11.11
CA ARG A 138 7.79 -27.47 11.29
C ARG A 138 9.19 -27.95 11.66
N LYS A 139 10.24 -27.40 11.02
CA LYS A 139 11.63 -27.78 11.29
C LYS A 139 12.09 -27.41 12.70
N TYR A 140 11.64 -26.27 13.23
CA TYR A 140 12.09 -25.74 14.52
C TYR A 140 11.11 -25.98 15.67
N LYS A 141 9.96 -26.61 15.41
CA LYS A 141 8.94 -26.91 16.43
C LYS A 141 9.49 -27.70 17.62
N SER A 142 10.42 -28.61 17.38
CA SER A 142 11.04 -29.46 18.42
C SER A 142 12.03 -28.72 19.34
N ILE A 143 12.41 -27.48 19.00
CA ILE A 143 13.36 -26.68 19.81
C ILE A 143 12.61 -25.81 20.82
N GLU A 144 11.31 -25.52 20.59
CA GLU A 144 10.47 -24.79 21.55
C GLU A 144 9.92 -25.68 22.69
N GLU A 145 10.01 -27.00 22.56
CA GLU A 145 9.54 -27.99 23.55
C GLU A 145 10.64 -28.46 24.54
N ILE A 146 11.83 -27.85 24.49
CA ILE A 146 12.98 -28.06 25.41
C ILE A 146 13.13 -26.81 26.27
#